data_AF-A0A952VBZ2-F1
#
_entry.id   AF-A0A952VBZ2-F1
#
_cell.length_a   1.000
_cell.length_b   1.000
_cell.length_c   1.000
_cell.angle_alpha   90.00
_cell.angle_beta   90.00
_cell.angle_gamma   90.00
#
_symmetry.space_group_name_H-M   'P 1'
#
loop_
_entity.id
_entity.type
_entity.pdbx_description
1 polymer ?
#
loop_
_entity_poly.entity_id
_entity_poly.type
_entity_poly.pdbx_seq_one_letter_code
_entity_poly.pdbx_strand_id
1 'polypeptide(L)'
;MKVFIFIVMIVPFLMTSFLNGQSNNERGRDTSYPPLEFGGNIVKANVIKRESPKYSTSIIELDLRFYIKNISNANVILLNDRFACSKIRISKTLESLDQNNPENSLYNFPLSSGFIDSEEWLRNKQVLDKQNPPADKVVLLEPDQTIHYGDKISFLVPNSSKTILTPPVWNQMTLAELKQEQQLYLRLEECNILNYGIENKGFKDRLSFAKELKSRWKAHGTLWLQEINSVPIELDLKD
;
A
#
# COMPACT_ATOMS: atom_id res chain seq x y z
N MET A 1 51.73 26.42 -7.98
CA MET A 1 50.89 25.45 -8.70
C MET A 1 50.84 24.16 -7.91
N LYS A 2 49.70 23.85 -7.29
CA LYS A 2 49.46 22.57 -6.61
C LYS A 2 48.34 21.88 -7.39
N VAL A 3 48.68 20.77 -8.06
CA VAL A 3 47.75 19.94 -8.82
C VAL A 3 47.12 18.96 -7.83
N PHE A 4 45.81 19.07 -7.61
CA PHE A 4 45.03 18.08 -6.88
C PHE A 4 44.52 17.03 -7.89
N ILE A 5 44.98 15.79 -7.73
CA ILE A 5 44.47 14.63 -8.45
C ILE A 5 43.31 14.06 -7.62
N PHE A 6 42.09 14.15 -8.13
CA PHE A 6 40.93 13.43 -7.59
C PHE A 6 40.88 12.05 -8.23
N ILE A 7 41.10 11.01 -7.43
CA ILE A 7 40.83 9.62 -7.81
C ILE A 7 39.37 9.32 -7.47
N VAL A 8 38.56 9.15 -8.51
CA VAL A 8 37.18 8.67 -8.42
C VAL A 8 37.22 7.14 -8.28
N MET A 9 36.92 6.62 -7.09
CA MET A 9 36.69 5.19 -6.90
C MET A 9 35.22 4.87 -7.20
N ILE A 10 35.01 4.18 -8.32
CA ILE A 10 33.75 3.54 -8.69
C ILE A 10 33.70 2.21 -7.93
N VAL A 11 32.80 2.09 -6.95
CA VAL A 11 32.51 0.82 -6.27
C VAL A 11 31.35 0.15 -7.02
N PRO A 12 31.54 -1.05 -7.61
CA PRO A 12 30.44 -1.79 -8.21
C PRO A 12 29.56 -2.41 -7.11
N PHE A 13 28.28 -2.04 -7.11
CA PHE A 13 27.26 -2.61 -6.24
C PHE A 13 26.88 -4.01 -6.76
N LEU A 14 27.53 -5.03 -6.23
CA LEU A 14 27.16 -6.43 -6.42
C LEU A 14 26.07 -6.78 -5.38
N MET A 15 24.81 -6.89 -5.84
CA MET A 15 23.76 -7.54 -5.05
C MET A 15 24.04 -9.04 -4.98
N THR A 16 24.62 -9.48 -3.87
CA THR A 16 24.67 -10.89 -3.50
C THR A 16 23.35 -11.33 -2.88
N SER A 17 22.73 -12.29 -3.55
CA SER A 17 21.67 -13.17 -3.09
C SER A 17 21.92 -13.75 -1.69
N PHE A 18 20.98 -13.57 -0.76
CA PHE A 18 20.89 -14.34 0.48
C PHE A 18 19.74 -15.34 0.39
N LEU A 19 20.10 -16.63 0.30
CA LEU A 19 19.27 -17.79 0.61
C LEU A 19 19.78 -18.36 1.94
N ASN A 20 18.94 -18.39 2.98
CA ASN A 20 18.56 -19.60 3.75
C ASN A 20 18.04 -19.26 5.15
N GLY A 21 16.91 -19.90 5.49
CA GLY A 21 16.34 -19.99 6.82
C GLY A 21 14.99 -20.70 6.78
N GLN A 22 14.99 -22.03 6.64
CA GLN A 22 13.79 -22.85 6.85
C GLN A 22 13.55 -23.12 8.33
N SER A 23 12.29 -23.09 8.78
CA SER A 23 11.63 -24.24 9.46
C SER A 23 10.19 -23.93 9.90
N ASN A 24 9.25 -24.61 9.23
CA ASN A 24 8.02 -25.28 9.71
C ASN A 24 6.93 -24.53 10.48
N ASN A 25 5.84 -24.16 9.78
CA ASN A 25 4.51 -24.80 9.94
C ASN A 25 3.45 -24.23 8.97
N GLU A 26 2.87 -25.15 8.18
CA GLU A 26 1.50 -25.19 7.63
C GLU A 26 0.80 -23.91 7.13
N ARG A 27 0.90 -23.69 5.81
CA ARG A 27 -0.19 -23.62 4.81
C ARG A 27 0.47 -23.08 3.56
N GLY A 28 0.42 -23.86 2.47
CA GLY A 28 0.98 -23.47 1.18
C GLY A 28 0.37 -22.17 0.67
N ARG A 29 0.93 -21.03 1.08
CA ARG A 29 0.95 -19.83 0.28
C ARG A 29 2.00 -20.10 -0.77
N ASP A 30 1.55 -20.24 -2.00
CA ASP A 30 2.38 -20.10 -3.18
C ASP A 30 3.29 -18.87 -2.95
N THR A 31 4.59 -19.12 -2.72
CA THR A 31 5.60 -18.09 -2.43
C THR A 31 6.10 -17.44 -3.72
N SER A 32 5.36 -17.53 -4.82
CA SER A 32 5.58 -16.65 -5.96
C SER A 32 5.45 -15.21 -5.47
N TYR A 33 6.53 -14.44 -5.61
CA TYR A 33 6.49 -13.00 -5.41
C TYR A 33 5.26 -12.43 -6.12
N PRO A 34 4.53 -11.49 -5.50
CA PRO A 34 3.37 -10.90 -6.15
C PRO A 34 3.80 -10.40 -7.54
N PRO A 35 3.02 -10.64 -8.61
CA PRO A 35 3.34 -10.23 -9.97
C PRO A 35 3.30 -8.71 -10.15
N LEU A 36 3.09 -7.96 -9.06
CA LEU A 36 2.92 -6.53 -9.02
C LEU A 36 3.91 -5.94 -8.02
N GLU A 37 4.57 -4.87 -8.44
CA GLU A 37 5.24 -3.92 -7.56
C GLU A 37 4.33 -2.69 -7.40
N PHE A 38 4.14 -2.24 -6.17
CA PHE A 38 3.35 -1.06 -5.85
C PHE A 38 4.21 -0.07 -5.08
N GLY A 39 4.22 1.18 -5.51
CA GLY A 39 5.05 2.22 -4.91
C GLY A 39 4.58 3.62 -5.25
N GLY A 40 5.36 4.62 -4.87
CA GLY A 40 5.02 6.00 -5.17
C GLY A 40 5.92 7.00 -4.49
N ASN A 41 5.53 8.26 -4.63
CA ASN A 41 6.18 9.38 -4.00
C ASN A 41 5.14 10.37 -3.46
N ILE A 42 5.51 11.07 -2.38
CA ILE A 42 4.74 12.20 -1.87
C ILE A 42 5.01 13.39 -2.78
N VAL A 43 3.96 13.97 -3.35
CA VAL A 43 4.01 15.19 -4.15
C VAL A 43 3.91 16.41 -3.25
N LYS A 44 3.07 16.32 -2.22
CA LYS A 44 2.85 17.39 -1.25
C LYS A 44 2.41 16.81 0.08
N ALA A 45 2.93 17.35 1.17
CA ALA A 45 2.44 17.10 2.53
C ALA A 45 1.88 18.42 3.10
N ASN A 46 0.73 18.36 3.75
CA ASN A 46 0.18 19.48 4.51
C ASN A 46 -0.16 19.00 5.92
N VAL A 47 0.09 19.85 6.91
CA VAL A 47 -0.30 19.60 8.30
C VAL A 47 -1.38 20.58 8.69
N ILE A 48 -2.59 20.06 8.94
CA ILE A 48 -3.75 20.86 9.35
C ILE A 48 -3.98 20.62 10.84
N LYS A 49 -3.74 21.64 11.66
CA LYS A 49 -4.03 21.57 13.09
C LYS A 49 -5.54 21.54 13.33
N ARG A 50 -6.00 20.59 14.14
CA ARG A 50 -7.37 20.55 14.65
C ARG A 50 -7.36 20.60 16.17
N GLU A 51 -7.79 21.74 16.69
CA GLU A 51 -7.99 21.90 18.11
C GLU A 51 -9.46 21.64 18.44
N SER A 52 -9.69 20.65 19.29
CA SER A 52 -10.95 20.40 19.95
C SER A 52 -10.72 20.53 21.46
N PRO A 53 -11.70 21.00 22.25
CA PRO A 53 -11.60 21.05 23.70
C PRO A 53 -11.24 19.70 24.36
N LYS A 54 -11.47 18.57 23.66
CA LYS A 54 -11.20 17.22 24.16
C LYS A 54 -10.03 16.52 23.47
N TYR A 55 -9.59 17.00 22.30
CA TYR A 55 -8.56 16.34 21.50
C TYR A 55 -7.70 17.39 20.79
N SER A 56 -6.38 17.34 20.99
CA SER A 56 -5.46 18.12 20.18
C SER A 56 -4.80 17.20 19.17
N THR A 57 -5.24 17.27 17.93
CA THR A 57 -4.73 16.45 16.83
C THR A 57 -4.32 17.33 15.65
N SER A 58 -3.49 16.78 14.78
CA SER A 58 -3.21 17.34 13.47
C SER A 58 -3.57 16.30 12.42
N ILE A 59 -4.13 16.75 11.31
CA ILE A 59 -4.31 15.92 10.12
C ILE A 59 -3.08 16.13 9.25
N ILE A 60 -2.41 15.03 8.93
CA ILE A 60 -1.41 15.02 7.87
C ILE A 60 -2.14 14.62 6.58
N GLU A 61 -2.19 15.52 5.61
CA GLU A 61 -2.71 15.28 4.27
C GLU A 61 -1.55 15.11 3.30
N LEU A 62 -1.49 13.97 2.64
CA LEU A 62 -0.46 13.66 1.63
C LEU A 62 -1.12 13.56 0.25
N ASP A 63 -0.69 14.41 -0.67
CA ASP A 63 -0.93 14.22 -2.09
C ASP A 63 0.12 13.21 -2.59
N LEU A 64 -0.32 12.04 -3.02
CA LEU A 64 0.52 10.96 -3.49
C LEU A 64 0.45 10.82 -5.01
N ARG A 65 1.57 10.47 -5.61
CA ARG A 65 1.61 9.89 -6.95
C ARG A 65 2.13 8.46 -6.81
N PHE A 66 1.27 7.49 -7.06
CA PHE A 66 1.62 6.08 -6.96
C PHE A 66 1.73 5.44 -8.33
N TYR A 67 2.43 4.31 -8.36
CA TYR A 67 2.57 3.46 -9.51
C TYR A 67 2.26 2.00 -9.16
N ILE A 68 1.73 1.28 -10.13
CA ILE A 68 1.63 -0.17 -10.10
C ILE A 68 2.35 -0.68 -11.33
N LYS A 69 3.35 -1.54 -11.13
CA LYS A 69 4.13 -2.16 -12.20
C LYS A 69 3.89 -3.66 -12.22
N ASN A 70 3.58 -4.19 -13.40
CA ASN A 70 3.60 -5.63 -13.61
C ASN A 70 5.05 -6.10 -13.75
N ILE A 71 5.53 -6.87 -12.78
CA ILE A 71 6.89 -7.44 -12.77
C ILE A 71 6.91 -8.92 -13.20
N SER A 72 5.76 -9.45 -13.62
CA SER A 72 5.65 -10.81 -14.15
C SER A 72 5.80 -10.85 -15.66
N ASN A 73 5.96 -12.05 -16.20
CA ASN A 73 6.01 -12.32 -17.64
C ASN A 73 4.63 -12.58 -18.26
N ALA A 74 3.54 -12.34 -17.52
CA ALA A 74 2.18 -12.56 -17.98
C ALA A 74 1.34 -11.30 -17.75
N ASN A 75 0.24 -11.17 -18.50
CA ASN A 75 -0.69 -10.07 -18.29
C ASN A 75 -1.33 -10.16 -16.90
N VAL A 76 -1.49 -9.01 -16.24
CA VAL A 76 -2.25 -8.88 -14.99
C VAL A 76 -3.48 -8.04 -15.25
N ILE A 77 -4.63 -8.52 -14.78
CA ILE A 77 -5.90 -7.80 -14.86
C ILE A 77 -6.13 -7.16 -13.50
N LEU A 78 -6.20 -5.83 -13.46
CA LEU A 78 -6.66 -5.05 -12.32
C LEU A 78 -8.08 -4.58 -12.60
N LEU A 79 -8.92 -4.49 -11.59
CA LEU A 79 -10.24 -3.87 -11.74
C LEU A 79 -10.07 -2.35 -11.76
N ASN A 80 -10.71 -1.59 -12.63
CA ASN A 80 -10.53 -0.14 -12.76
C ASN A 80 -11.58 0.59 -11.89
N ASP A 81 -11.26 0.90 -10.63
CA ASP A 81 -12.12 1.66 -9.72
C ASP A 81 -11.33 2.55 -8.73
N ARG A 82 -11.64 2.54 -7.42
CA ARG A 82 -10.98 3.37 -6.40
C ARG A 82 -9.89 2.62 -5.67
N PHE A 83 -8.70 3.20 -5.65
CA PHE A 83 -7.59 2.72 -4.85
C PHE A 83 -7.91 2.97 -3.37
N ALA A 84 -7.74 1.96 -2.52
CA ALA A 84 -8.01 2.09 -1.09
C ALA A 84 -7.04 1.26 -0.27
N CYS A 85 -6.35 1.91 0.66
CA CYS A 85 -5.56 1.25 1.70
C CYS A 85 -6.32 1.32 3.02
N SER A 86 -6.30 0.23 3.80
CA SER A 86 -6.86 0.22 5.14
C SER A 86 -5.85 0.59 6.22
N LYS A 87 -4.58 0.84 5.87
CA LYS A 87 -3.55 1.07 6.89
C LYS A 87 -2.35 1.87 6.39
N ILE A 88 -1.80 2.67 7.30
CA ILE A 88 -0.53 3.39 7.13
C ILE A 88 0.41 2.97 8.26
N ARG A 89 1.66 2.71 7.90
CA ARG A 89 2.77 2.52 8.85
C ARG A 89 3.87 3.55 8.60
N ILE A 90 4.39 4.16 9.65
CA ILE A 90 5.54 5.07 9.59
C ILE A 90 6.69 4.49 10.42
N SER A 91 7.92 4.59 9.90
CA SER A 91 9.11 4.23 10.65
C SER A 91 10.37 5.06 10.34
N LYS A 92 11.39 4.96 11.20
CA LYS A 92 12.72 5.58 11.05
C LYS A 92 13.59 4.86 10.01
N THR A 93 13.39 3.56 9.82
CA THR A 93 14.26 2.73 8.97
C THR A 93 13.45 1.84 8.03
N LEU A 94 14.02 1.51 6.87
CA LEU A 94 13.42 0.57 5.91
C LEU A 94 13.22 -0.82 6.54
N GLU A 95 14.24 -1.32 7.25
CA GLU A 95 14.23 -2.66 7.86
C GLU A 95 13.04 -2.87 8.80
N SER A 96 12.72 -1.87 9.62
CA SER A 96 11.59 -1.94 10.55
C SER A 96 10.22 -2.01 9.87
N LEU A 97 10.09 -1.50 8.64
CA LEU A 97 8.88 -1.66 7.84
C LEU A 97 8.75 -3.09 7.32
N ASP A 98 9.86 -3.73 6.95
CA ASP A 98 9.91 -5.06 6.32
C ASP A 98 9.69 -6.22 7.29
N GLN A 99 10.06 -6.06 8.56
CA GLN A 99 9.93 -7.11 9.56
C GLN A 99 8.47 -7.47 9.90
N ASN A 100 7.47 -6.80 9.32
CA ASN A 100 6.04 -6.97 9.63
C ASN A 100 5.71 -6.93 11.12
N ASN A 101 6.60 -6.38 11.95
CA ASN A 101 6.42 -6.24 13.38
C ASN A 101 5.84 -4.84 13.65
N PRO A 102 4.56 -4.73 14.03
CA PRO A 102 3.95 -3.44 14.33
C PRO A 102 4.64 -2.71 15.50
N GLU A 103 5.33 -3.43 16.40
CA GLU A 103 6.05 -2.83 17.53
C GLU A 103 7.25 -1.99 17.10
N ASN A 104 7.80 -2.24 15.91
CA ASN A 104 8.93 -1.49 15.36
C ASN A 104 8.50 -0.25 14.56
N SER A 105 7.18 -0.02 14.42
CA SER A 105 6.65 1.18 13.79
C SER A 105 6.50 2.32 14.79
N LEU A 106 6.75 3.55 14.33
CA LEU A 106 6.55 4.76 15.13
C LEU A 106 5.09 5.19 15.18
N TYR A 107 4.32 4.72 14.19
CA TYR A 107 2.94 5.09 13.97
C TYR A 107 2.26 4.07 13.07
N ASN A 108 1.11 3.56 13.50
CA ASN A 108 0.34 2.56 12.77
C ASN A 108 -1.17 2.87 12.85
N PHE A 109 -1.71 3.44 11.76
CA PHE A 109 -3.06 3.98 11.74
C PHE A 109 -3.94 3.20 10.75
N PRO A 110 -5.11 2.70 11.19
CA PRO A 110 -6.08 2.15 10.27
C PRO A 110 -6.80 3.28 9.52
N LEU A 111 -6.74 3.25 8.21
CA LEU A 111 -7.57 4.06 7.35
C LEU A 111 -8.96 3.42 7.25
N SER A 112 -10.00 4.25 7.11
CA SER A 112 -11.35 3.75 6.87
C SER A 112 -11.40 3.04 5.51
N SER A 113 -11.51 1.71 5.51
CA SER A 113 -11.93 0.99 4.32
C SER A 113 -13.44 1.13 4.18
N GLY A 114 -13.89 1.58 3.01
CA GLY A 114 -15.31 1.62 2.70
C GLY A 114 -15.90 0.21 2.74
N PHE A 115 -16.99 0.03 3.47
CA PHE A 115 -17.80 -1.17 3.33
C PHE A 115 -18.61 -1.06 2.04
N ILE A 116 -18.46 -2.05 1.16
CA ILE A 116 -19.32 -2.18 -0.02
C ILE A 116 -20.60 -2.85 0.42
N ASP A 117 -21.70 -2.11 0.34
CA ASP A 117 -23.02 -2.61 0.67
C ASP A 117 -23.46 -3.73 -0.28
N SER A 118 -24.58 -4.37 0.02
CA SER A 118 -25.08 -5.48 -0.79
C SER A 118 -25.54 -5.06 -2.19
N GLU A 119 -26.02 -3.83 -2.38
CA GLU A 119 -26.53 -3.36 -3.67
C GLU A 119 -25.40 -3.01 -4.63
N GLU A 120 -24.41 -2.25 -4.15
CA GLU A 120 -23.22 -1.91 -4.90
C GLU A 120 -22.49 -3.19 -5.32
N TRP A 121 -22.36 -4.16 -4.41
CA TRP A 121 -21.81 -5.48 -4.76
C TRP A 121 -22.61 -6.19 -5.86
N LEU A 122 -23.95 -6.20 -5.80
CA LEU A 122 -24.78 -6.85 -6.83
C LEU A 122 -24.62 -6.17 -8.19
N ARG A 123 -24.59 -4.83 -8.24
CA ARG A 123 -24.37 -4.06 -9.48
C ARG A 123 -23.00 -4.40 -10.06
N ASN A 124 -21.98 -4.39 -9.20
CA ASN A 124 -20.61 -4.75 -9.55
C ASN A 124 -20.51 -6.18 -10.08
N LYS A 125 -21.17 -7.14 -9.43
CA LYS A 125 -21.25 -8.52 -9.90
C LYS A 125 -21.83 -8.57 -11.31
N GLN A 126 -22.98 -7.95 -11.58
CA GLN A 126 -23.62 -7.99 -12.90
C GLN A 126 -22.74 -7.40 -14.03
N VAL A 127 -21.98 -6.36 -13.71
CA VAL A 127 -21.07 -5.70 -14.63
C VAL A 127 -19.86 -6.60 -14.94
N LEU A 128 -19.29 -7.23 -13.91
CA LEU A 128 -18.09 -8.07 -14.04
C LEU A 128 -18.41 -9.49 -14.49
N ASP A 129 -19.64 -9.97 -14.31
CA ASP A 129 -20.08 -11.32 -14.70
C ASP A 129 -20.27 -11.45 -16.22
N LYS A 130 -19.17 -11.27 -16.97
CA LYS A 130 -19.07 -11.35 -18.43
C LYS A 130 -18.04 -12.38 -18.84
N GLN A 131 -18.14 -12.88 -20.07
CA GLN A 131 -17.18 -13.85 -20.60
C GLN A 131 -15.77 -13.27 -20.71
N ASN A 132 -15.67 -12.02 -21.16
CA ASN A 132 -14.41 -11.29 -21.29
C ASN A 132 -14.35 -10.15 -20.26
N PRO A 133 -13.15 -9.74 -19.81
CA PRO A 133 -12.98 -8.57 -18.97
C PRO A 133 -13.57 -7.31 -19.64
N PRO A 134 -14.51 -6.58 -19.01
CA PRO A 134 -15.06 -5.36 -19.58
C PRO A 134 -13.99 -4.25 -19.61
N ALA A 135 -13.67 -3.74 -20.80
CA ALA A 135 -12.54 -2.82 -21.00
C ALA A 135 -12.67 -1.49 -20.21
N ASP A 136 -13.89 -1.06 -19.89
CA ASP A 136 -14.16 0.14 -19.09
C ASP A 136 -14.05 -0.12 -17.57
N LYS A 137 -13.97 -1.38 -17.15
CA LYS A 137 -13.96 -1.83 -15.75
C LYS A 137 -12.69 -2.53 -15.35
N VAL A 138 -11.74 -2.72 -16.26
CA VAL A 138 -10.45 -3.32 -15.97
C VAL A 138 -9.32 -2.54 -16.61
N VAL A 139 -8.15 -2.62 -15.97
CA VAL A 139 -6.88 -2.27 -16.59
C VAL A 139 -6.13 -3.57 -16.83
N LEU A 140 -5.77 -3.82 -18.09
CA LEU A 140 -4.84 -4.89 -18.43
C LEU A 140 -3.43 -4.32 -18.40
N LEU A 141 -2.58 -4.83 -17.51
CA LEU A 141 -1.15 -4.53 -17.51
C LEU A 141 -0.40 -5.66 -18.19
N GLU A 142 0.24 -5.32 -19.31
CA GLU A 142 1.20 -6.18 -19.98
C GLU A 142 2.48 -6.32 -19.13
N PRO A 143 3.33 -7.33 -19.41
CA PRO A 143 4.64 -7.46 -18.77
C PRO A 143 5.44 -6.15 -18.81
N ASP A 144 6.08 -5.81 -17.68
CA ASP A 144 6.87 -4.58 -17.48
C ASP A 144 6.09 -3.26 -17.57
N GLN A 145 4.80 -3.29 -17.89
CA GLN A 145 3.97 -2.10 -17.96
C GLN A 145 3.78 -1.50 -16.56
N THR A 146 3.84 -0.17 -16.51
CA THR A 146 3.58 0.62 -15.31
C THR A 146 2.43 1.58 -15.58
N ILE A 147 1.54 1.70 -14.60
CA ILE A 147 0.47 2.69 -14.60
C ILE A 147 0.64 3.60 -13.39
N HIS A 148 0.20 4.85 -13.54
CA HIS A 148 0.33 5.88 -12.53
C HIS A 148 -1.02 6.46 -12.16
N TYR A 149 -1.14 6.83 -10.89
CA TYR A 149 -2.35 7.42 -10.33
C TYR A 149 -1.97 8.51 -9.33
N GLY A 150 -2.90 9.44 -9.11
CA GLY A 150 -2.80 10.42 -8.04
C GLY A 150 -3.97 10.24 -7.08
N ASP A 151 -3.69 10.29 -5.78
CA ASP A 151 -4.73 10.27 -4.75
C ASP A 151 -4.26 11.03 -3.51
N LYS A 152 -5.20 11.36 -2.64
CA LYS A 152 -4.97 12.04 -1.38
C LYS A 152 -5.24 11.08 -0.24
N ILE A 153 -4.27 10.95 0.66
CA ILE A 153 -4.48 10.24 1.92
C ILE A 153 -4.38 11.22 3.08
N SER A 154 -5.18 10.98 4.12
CA SER A 154 -5.16 11.80 5.32
C SER A 154 -5.22 10.92 6.56
N PHE A 155 -4.42 11.24 7.58
CA PHE A 155 -4.43 10.53 8.85
C PHE A 155 -4.18 11.47 10.03
N LEU A 156 -4.62 11.05 11.23
CA LEU A 156 -4.66 11.87 12.44
C LEU A 156 -3.47 11.61 13.35
N VAL A 157 -2.60 12.59 13.55
CA VAL A 157 -1.48 12.48 14.50
C VAL A 157 -1.82 13.24 15.79
N PRO A 158 -1.54 12.70 16.99
CA PRO A 158 -1.78 13.43 18.23
C PRO A 158 -0.77 14.58 18.37
N ASN A 159 -1.19 15.72 18.90
CA ASN A 159 -0.27 16.81 19.24
C ASN A 159 0.30 16.69 20.66
N SER A 160 -0.25 15.76 21.46
CA SER A 160 0.13 15.53 22.85
C SER A 160 0.00 14.04 23.17
N SER A 161 0.94 13.49 23.94
CA SER A 161 0.93 12.09 24.39
C SER A 161 -0.28 11.71 25.24
N LYS A 162 -1.02 12.71 25.75
CA LYS A 162 -2.29 12.51 26.48
C LYS A 162 -3.49 12.34 25.55
N THR A 163 -3.34 12.63 24.25
CA THR A 163 -4.43 12.53 23.28
C THR A 163 -4.59 11.09 22.86
N ILE A 164 -5.72 10.48 23.21
CA ILE A 164 -6.06 9.13 22.76
C ILE A 164 -6.84 9.25 21.46
N LEU A 165 -6.31 8.66 20.39
CA LEU A 165 -6.99 8.56 19.10
C LEU A 165 -8.00 7.42 19.09
N THR A 166 -9.09 7.62 18.35
CA THR A 166 -10.09 6.59 18.06
C THR A 166 -10.20 6.41 16.54
N PRO A 167 -9.97 5.21 15.99
CA PRO A 167 -9.56 3.98 16.69
C PRO A 167 -8.14 4.10 17.30
N PRO A 168 -7.82 3.29 18.32
CA PRO A 168 -6.52 3.33 18.97
C PRO A 168 -5.42 2.94 17.98
N VAL A 169 -4.37 3.77 17.94
CA VAL A 169 -3.17 3.60 17.12
C VAL A 169 -2.11 2.89 17.97
N TRP A 170 -1.40 1.91 17.40
CA TRP A 170 -0.26 1.29 18.10
C TRP A 170 0.99 2.13 17.87
N ASN A 171 1.76 2.34 18.94
CA ASN A 171 2.93 3.23 18.99
C ASN A 171 2.59 4.64 18.49
N GLN A 172 2.23 5.54 19.41
CA GLN A 172 1.74 6.89 19.07
C GLN A 172 2.80 7.94 19.36
N MET A 173 3.68 8.20 18.39
CA MET A 173 4.43 9.45 18.42
C MET A 173 3.52 10.64 18.14
N THR A 174 3.76 11.72 18.87
CA THR A 174 3.16 13.02 18.62
C THR A 174 3.72 13.65 17.35
N LEU A 175 3.02 14.65 16.80
CA LEU A 175 3.51 15.40 15.66
C LEU A 175 4.89 16.02 15.91
N ALA A 176 5.13 16.52 17.13
CA ALA A 176 6.41 17.12 17.49
C ALA A 176 7.55 16.08 17.47
N GLU A 177 7.30 14.87 17.99
CA GLU A 177 8.28 13.78 17.95
C GLU A 177 8.56 13.32 16.51
N LEU A 178 7.52 13.15 15.69
CA LEU A 178 7.70 12.80 14.27
C LEU A 178 8.54 13.86 13.52
N LYS A 179 8.30 15.16 13.77
CA LYS A 179 9.07 16.25 13.13
C LYS A 179 10.54 16.30 13.56
N GLN A 180 10.90 15.71 14.69
CA GLN A 180 12.29 15.66 15.16
C GLN A 180 13.11 14.56 14.49
N GLU A 181 12.46 13.59 13.86
CA GLU A 181 13.14 12.50 13.17
C GLU A 181 13.87 13.02 11.93
N GLN A 182 15.12 12.57 11.76
CA GLN A 182 15.94 13.00 10.61
C GLN A 182 15.37 12.45 9.30
N GLN A 183 14.82 11.24 9.36
CA GLN A 183 14.25 10.52 8.23
C GLN A 183 13.02 9.73 8.70
N LEU A 184 11.98 9.75 7.89
CA LEU A 184 10.79 8.94 8.06
C LEU A 184 10.48 8.21 6.75
N TYR A 185 9.97 6.99 6.89
CA TYR A 185 9.48 6.17 5.81
C TYR A 185 8.02 5.81 6.09
N LEU A 186 7.19 5.96 5.07
CA LEU A 186 5.78 5.61 5.03
C LEU A 186 5.62 4.30 4.23
N ARG A 187 4.83 3.37 4.74
CA ARG A 187 4.32 2.24 3.97
C ARG A 187 2.80 2.26 3.99
N LEU A 188 2.20 2.16 2.82
CA LEU A 188 0.78 1.92 2.66
C LEU A 188 0.56 0.42 2.73
N GLU A 189 -0.31 -0.03 3.63
CA GLU A 189 -0.55 -1.44 3.89
C GLU A 189 -1.99 -1.83 3.60
N GLU A 190 -2.17 -3.12 3.29
CA GLU A 190 -3.48 -3.72 3.05
C GLU A 190 -4.24 -2.93 1.96
N CYS A 191 -3.49 -2.52 0.92
CA CYS A 191 -4.05 -1.78 -0.18
C CYS A 191 -4.80 -2.74 -1.09
N ASN A 192 -6.10 -2.57 -1.12
CA ASN A 192 -6.93 -3.16 -2.14
C ASN A 192 -6.74 -2.31 -3.38
N ILE A 193 -6.01 -2.87 -4.35
CA ILE A 193 -6.00 -2.32 -5.69
C ILE A 193 -7.42 -2.53 -6.22
N LEU A 194 -8.26 -1.51 -6.01
CA LEU A 194 -9.51 -1.28 -6.72
C LEU A 194 -10.62 -2.23 -6.20
N ASN A 195 -11.25 -1.77 -5.11
CA ASN A 195 -12.09 -2.57 -4.23
C ASN A 195 -13.52 -2.73 -4.76
N TYR A 196 -13.82 -3.87 -5.38
CA TYR A 196 -15.19 -4.28 -5.69
C TYR A 196 -15.81 -5.20 -4.61
N GLY A 197 -15.09 -5.44 -3.51
CA GLY A 197 -15.57 -6.26 -2.39
C GLY A 197 -15.79 -7.72 -2.77
N ILE A 198 -15.11 -8.18 -3.82
CA ILE A 198 -15.30 -9.49 -4.46
C ILE A 198 -14.72 -10.61 -3.58
N GLU A 199 -13.65 -10.37 -2.81
CA GLU A 199 -13.06 -11.36 -1.90
C GLU A 199 -13.38 -11.10 -0.42
N ASN A 200 -14.54 -10.51 -0.10
CA ASN A 200 -14.90 -10.30 1.29
C ASN A 200 -15.17 -11.64 2.01
N LYS A 201 -14.26 -11.99 2.93
CA LYS A 201 -14.24 -13.27 3.68
C LYS A 201 -15.52 -13.56 4.47
N GLY A 202 -16.36 -12.55 4.73
CA GLY A 202 -17.64 -12.70 5.42
C GLY A 202 -18.75 -13.35 4.58
N PHE A 203 -18.59 -13.46 3.25
CA PHE A 203 -19.66 -13.87 2.34
C PHE A 203 -19.21 -14.97 1.37
N LYS A 204 -19.70 -16.20 1.59
CA LYS A 204 -19.35 -17.38 0.78
C LYS A 204 -19.59 -17.15 -0.73
N ASP A 205 -20.70 -16.52 -1.08
CA ASP A 205 -21.08 -16.27 -2.49
C ASP A 205 -20.08 -15.36 -3.21
N ARG A 206 -19.46 -14.42 -2.49
CA ARG A 206 -18.46 -13.50 -3.05
C ARG A 206 -17.17 -14.25 -3.37
N LEU A 207 -16.72 -15.12 -2.46
CA LEU A 207 -15.55 -15.96 -2.67
C LEU A 207 -15.70 -16.93 -3.86
N SER A 208 -16.89 -17.51 -4.03
CA SER A 208 -17.19 -18.36 -5.20
C SER A 208 -17.14 -17.54 -6.49
N PHE A 209 -17.76 -16.36 -6.51
CA PHE A 209 -17.73 -15.46 -7.66
C PHE A 209 -16.29 -15.04 -8.02
N ALA A 210 -15.45 -14.70 -7.04
CA ALA A 210 -14.04 -14.36 -7.26
C ALA A 210 -13.28 -15.47 -7.98
N LYS A 211 -13.48 -16.73 -7.55
CA LYS A 211 -12.85 -17.91 -8.14
C LYS A 211 -13.32 -18.16 -9.56
N GLU A 212 -14.63 -18.07 -9.79
CA GLU A 212 -15.23 -18.21 -11.12
C GLU A 212 -14.71 -17.15 -12.07
N LEU A 213 -14.62 -15.90 -11.63
CA LEU A 213 -14.11 -14.79 -12.42
C LEU A 213 -12.64 -14.97 -12.79
N LYS A 214 -11.79 -15.34 -11.81
CA LYS A 214 -10.37 -15.69 -12.03
C LYS A 214 -10.22 -16.82 -13.06
N SER A 215 -11.02 -17.87 -12.94
CA SER A 215 -10.99 -19.00 -13.87
C SER A 215 -11.38 -18.57 -15.29
N ARG A 216 -12.49 -17.83 -15.41
CA ARG A 216 -13.05 -17.39 -16.69
C ARG A 216 -12.12 -16.45 -17.46
N TRP A 217 -11.47 -15.53 -16.75
CA TRP A 217 -10.59 -14.53 -17.38
C TRP A 217 -9.14 -14.96 -17.50
N LYS A 218 -8.79 -16.18 -17.06
CA LYS A 218 -7.42 -16.70 -17.10
C LYS A 218 -6.77 -16.67 -18.49
N ALA A 219 -7.56 -16.77 -19.56
CA ALA A 219 -7.07 -16.69 -20.94
C ALA A 219 -6.55 -15.29 -21.31
N HIS A 220 -6.97 -14.24 -20.59
CA HIS A 220 -6.58 -12.85 -20.84
C HIS A 220 -5.45 -12.39 -19.93
N GLY A 221 -5.28 -13.04 -18.77
CA GLY A 221 -4.27 -12.72 -17.77
C GLY A 221 -4.65 -13.20 -16.37
N THR A 222 -3.83 -12.83 -15.39
CA THR A 222 -4.09 -13.13 -13.98
C THR A 222 -4.92 -12.01 -13.36
N LEU A 223 -6.16 -12.29 -12.97
CA LEU A 223 -6.98 -11.34 -12.21
C LEU A 223 -6.44 -11.19 -10.78
N TRP A 224 -5.94 -10.00 -10.46
CA TRP A 224 -5.41 -9.68 -9.14
C TRP A 224 -6.50 -9.09 -8.24
N LEU A 225 -6.80 -9.78 -7.14
CA LEU A 225 -7.81 -9.35 -6.14
C LEU A 225 -7.20 -9.28 -4.73
N GLN A 226 -5.91 -9.59 -4.59
CA GLN A 226 -5.26 -9.65 -3.29
C GLN A 226 -4.77 -8.27 -2.86
N GLU A 227 -4.71 -8.05 -1.55
CA GLU A 227 -4.07 -6.89 -0.95
C GLU A 227 -2.59 -6.83 -1.35
N ILE A 228 -2.08 -5.61 -1.54
CA ILE A 228 -0.68 -5.32 -1.77
C ILE A 228 -0.21 -4.27 -0.77
N ASN A 229 1.08 -4.27 -0.46
CA ASN A 229 1.72 -3.21 0.34
C ASN A 229 2.64 -2.40 -0.56
N SER A 230 2.75 -1.10 -0.28
CA SER A 230 3.70 -0.27 -1.02
C SER A 230 5.13 -0.64 -0.64
N VAL A 231 6.06 -0.45 -1.57
CA VAL A 231 7.46 -0.20 -1.20
C VAL A 231 7.49 1.03 -0.27
N PRO A 232 8.52 1.15 0.60
CA PRO A 232 8.64 2.30 1.47
C PRO A 232 8.75 3.61 0.68
N ILE A 233 8.06 4.64 1.15
CA ILE A 233 8.01 5.98 0.56
C ILE A 233 8.64 6.93 1.57
N GLU A 234 9.62 7.73 1.17
CA GLU A 234 10.19 8.73 2.06
C GLU A 234 9.15 9.80 2.44
N LEU A 235 9.11 10.15 3.72
CA LEU A 235 8.20 11.13 4.30
C LEU A 235 9.01 12.27 4.92
N ASP A 236 8.74 13.49 4.48
CA ASP A 236 9.26 14.70 5.11
C ASP A 236 8.11 15.50 5.73
N LEU A 237 8.26 15.85 7.00
CA LEU A 237 7.29 16.61 7.80
C LEU A 237 7.89 17.91 8.35
N LYS A 238 9.08 18.32 7.90
CA LYS A 238 9.84 19.43 8.49
C LYS A 238 9.25 20.82 8.24
N ASP A 239 8.25 20.94 7.38
CA ASP A 239 7.48 22.18 7.13
C ASP A 239 6.30 22.36 8.10
#